data_AF-R7V754-F1
#
_entry.id   AF-R7V754-F1
#
_cell.length_a   1.000
_cell.length_b   1.000
_cell.length_c   1.000
_cell.angle_alpha   90.00
_cell.angle_beta   90.00
_cell.angle_gamma   90.00
#
_symmetry.space_group_name_H-M   'P 1'
#
loop_
_entity.id
_entity.type
_entity.pdbx_description
1 polymer ?
#
loop_
_entity_poly.entity_id
_entity_poly.type
_entity_poly.pdbx_seq_one_letter_code
_entity_poly.pdbx_strand_id
1 'polypeptide(L)'
;MHDNYAAVLSMCFICGVPIMATGECVCRGDPHCFAFDANRFNQQHDLHTSNVCAYVMATDRCGGKGTYAISALLELVKDISSVKSFVGGIGVHYSNPRKDGEQQIMMMPGPQIFFGAEMFTEFPKRIDDHLFEMVPAVFVHPKDFSKGVTEVMSYTLPNGVNIQYDGIKGVKINNDALAPGTPRCGLCGNDDGVYDDQDFLMGNNVNGIKCKGLPADGAALTVTTNKQHFVNSWFLHTTTHACNEICSPTTPFIRTLSFCHLPTSVLEFMTLIDNIFINDPTQDAQEAFTFNDSGNI
;
A
#
# COMPACT_ATOMS: atom_id res chain seq x y z
N MET A 1 18.65 -27.02 -34.44
CA MET A 1 18.97 -26.02 -33.41
C MET A 1 17.66 -25.54 -32.83
N HIS A 2 17.19 -26.18 -31.77
CA HIS A 2 16.05 -25.73 -30.98
C HIS A 2 16.48 -25.85 -29.52
N ASP A 3 16.58 -24.71 -28.86
CA ASP A 3 17.02 -24.60 -27.48
C ASP A 3 15.88 -24.97 -26.54
N ASN A 4 16.14 -25.96 -25.70
CA ASN A 4 15.27 -26.39 -24.60
C ASN A 4 15.56 -25.53 -23.38
N TYR A 5 14.64 -24.63 -23.02
CA TYR A 5 14.59 -24.02 -21.69
C TYR A 5 13.86 -24.97 -20.74
N ALA A 6 14.63 -25.70 -19.92
CA ALA A 6 14.09 -26.45 -18.80
C ALA A 6 13.84 -25.50 -17.62
N ALA A 7 12.57 -25.16 -17.38
CA ALA A 7 12.13 -24.54 -16.14
C ALA A 7 12.26 -25.56 -15.00
N VAL A 8 13.02 -25.20 -13.97
CA VAL A 8 13.13 -25.98 -12.74
C VAL A 8 11.82 -25.81 -11.95
N LEU A 9 10.85 -26.66 -12.25
CA LEU A 9 9.70 -26.91 -11.38
C LEU A 9 10.19 -27.71 -10.17
N SER A 10 10.28 -27.07 -9.01
CA SER A 10 10.35 -27.76 -7.74
C SER A 10 9.01 -28.46 -7.51
N MET A 11 8.93 -29.73 -7.90
CA MET A 11 7.80 -30.62 -7.68
C MET A 11 7.84 -31.16 -6.25
N CYS A 12 6.97 -30.64 -5.39
CA CYS A 12 6.59 -31.33 -4.16
C CYS A 12 5.37 -32.22 -4.49
N PHE A 13 5.61 -33.52 -4.69
CA PHE A 13 4.58 -34.52 -4.97
C PHE A 13 3.94 -35.01 -3.66
N ILE A 14 2.87 -34.36 -3.22
CA ILE A 14 1.82 -34.98 -2.39
C ILE A 14 0.49 -34.62 -3.01
N CYS A 15 -0.34 -35.62 -3.30
CA CYS A 15 -1.68 -35.45 -3.84
C CYS A 15 -2.54 -34.56 -2.95
N GLY A 16 -3.03 -33.44 -3.49
CA GLY A 16 -4.12 -32.68 -2.87
C GLY A 16 -4.08 -31.18 -3.19
N VAL A 17 -4.86 -30.79 -4.21
CA VAL A 17 -5.22 -29.40 -4.58
C VAL A 17 -4.03 -28.51 -4.96
N PRO A 18 -4.04 -27.80 -6.11
CA PRO A 18 -3.06 -26.74 -6.32
C PRO A 18 -3.21 -25.76 -5.15
N ILE A 19 -2.19 -25.69 -4.28
CA ILE A 19 -2.10 -24.65 -3.27
C ILE A 19 -1.94 -23.36 -4.08
N MET A 20 -3.07 -22.72 -4.41
CA MET A 20 -3.05 -21.33 -4.84
C MET A 20 -2.33 -20.59 -3.72
N ALA A 21 -1.31 -19.80 -4.04
CA ALA A 21 -0.73 -18.89 -3.08
C ALA A 21 -1.89 -18.07 -2.48
N THR A 22 -2.22 -18.34 -1.21
CA THR A 22 -3.42 -17.81 -0.55
C THR A 22 -3.21 -16.38 -0.08
N GLY A 23 -1.96 -15.90 -0.01
CA GLY A 23 -1.62 -14.57 0.49
C GLY A 23 -1.07 -13.61 -0.57
N GLU A 24 -1.60 -13.59 -1.80
CA GLU A 24 -1.19 -12.61 -2.83
C GLU A 24 -2.22 -11.47 -3.02
N CYS A 25 -1.83 -10.23 -2.72
CA CYS A 25 -2.57 -9.03 -3.10
C CYS A 25 -1.94 -8.42 -4.36
N VAL A 26 -2.76 -8.02 -5.33
CA VAL A 26 -2.26 -7.50 -6.63
C VAL A 26 -3.03 -6.25 -7.04
N CYS A 27 -2.31 -5.18 -7.39
CA CYS A 27 -2.89 -3.98 -8.00
C CYS A 27 -2.22 -3.67 -9.34
N ARG A 28 -3.04 -3.33 -10.34
CA ARG A 28 -2.57 -3.17 -11.72
C ARG A 28 -3.38 -2.18 -12.53
N GLY A 29 -2.72 -1.56 -13.51
CA GLY A 29 -3.40 -0.80 -14.55
C GLY A 29 -4.08 0.45 -14.01
N ASP A 30 -5.36 0.62 -14.36
CA ASP A 30 -6.29 1.68 -13.91
C ASP A 30 -7.02 1.19 -12.65
N PRO A 31 -6.51 1.51 -11.45
CA PRO A 31 -5.99 0.50 -10.58
C PRO A 31 -7.10 -0.46 -10.16
N HIS A 32 -7.00 -1.66 -10.72
CA HIS A 32 -7.77 -2.82 -10.36
C HIS A 32 -6.96 -3.58 -9.32
N CYS A 33 -7.48 -3.64 -8.10
CA CYS A 33 -6.86 -4.30 -6.98
C CYS A 33 -7.63 -5.57 -6.60
N PHE A 34 -6.90 -6.63 -6.27
CA PHE A 34 -7.42 -7.88 -5.73
C PHE A 34 -6.77 -8.09 -4.36
N ALA A 35 -7.61 -8.24 -3.33
CA ALA A 35 -7.20 -8.57 -1.97
C ALA A 35 -6.55 -9.96 -1.89
N PHE A 36 -5.92 -10.28 -0.76
CA PHE A 36 -5.25 -11.57 -0.53
C PHE A 36 -6.18 -12.76 -0.80
N ASP A 37 -7.40 -12.71 -0.25
CA ASP A 37 -8.38 -13.79 -0.38
C ASP A 37 -9.19 -13.73 -1.69
N ALA A 38 -8.97 -12.71 -2.52
CA ALA A 38 -9.77 -12.47 -3.71
C ALA A 38 -9.50 -13.50 -4.82
N ASN A 39 -10.58 -14.03 -5.41
CA ASN A 39 -10.48 -14.77 -6.65
C ASN A 39 -10.24 -13.80 -7.82
N ARG A 40 -9.01 -13.77 -8.35
CA ARG A 40 -8.60 -12.92 -9.48
C ARG A 40 -9.36 -13.14 -10.79
N PHE A 41 -10.09 -14.25 -10.92
CA PHE A 41 -10.95 -14.53 -12.07
C PHE A 41 -12.40 -14.03 -11.86
N ASN A 42 -12.78 -13.69 -10.63
CA ASN A 42 -14.08 -13.11 -10.32
C ASN A 42 -13.99 -11.57 -10.32
N GLN A 43 -14.59 -10.94 -11.33
CA GLN A 43 -14.65 -9.47 -11.43
C GLN A 43 -15.40 -8.82 -10.27
N GLN A 44 -16.25 -9.55 -9.54
CA GLN A 44 -16.90 -9.00 -8.35
C GLN A 44 -15.93 -8.82 -7.18
N HIS A 45 -14.76 -9.48 -7.19
CA HIS A 45 -13.74 -9.32 -6.15
C HIS A 45 -12.76 -8.18 -6.48
N ASP A 46 -12.91 -7.58 -7.66
CA ASP A 46 -12.11 -6.45 -8.11
C ASP A 46 -12.48 -5.18 -7.31
N LEU A 47 -11.44 -4.47 -6.93
CA LEU A 47 -11.48 -3.24 -6.18
C LEU A 47 -10.90 -2.15 -7.07
N HIS A 48 -11.78 -1.48 -7.81
CA HIS A 48 -11.42 -0.43 -8.76
C HIS A 48 -11.50 0.94 -8.10
N THR A 49 -10.47 1.77 -8.28
CA THR A 49 -10.46 3.16 -7.84
C THR A 49 -9.81 4.04 -8.90
N SER A 50 -10.43 5.18 -9.22
CA SER A 50 -9.82 6.20 -10.09
C SER A 50 -9.17 7.33 -9.28
N ASN A 51 -9.03 7.14 -7.96
CA ASN A 51 -8.45 8.17 -7.09
C ASN A 51 -6.93 8.29 -7.29
N VAL A 52 -6.37 9.42 -6.87
CA VAL A 52 -5.02 9.88 -7.25
C VAL A 52 -4.19 10.32 -6.05
N CYS A 53 -4.21 9.51 -4.99
CA CYS A 53 -3.60 9.78 -3.68
C CYS A 53 -2.77 8.57 -3.20
N ALA A 54 -2.13 8.69 -2.04
CA ALA A 54 -1.52 7.53 -1.37
C ALA A 54 -2.56 6.77 -0.53
N TYR A 55 -2.56 5.44 -0.64
CA TYR A 55 -3.44 4.55 0.11
C TYR A 55 -2.64 3.46 0.82
N VAL A 56 -3.11 3.04 1.99
CA VAL A 56 -2.54 1.88 2.69
C VAL A 56 -3.03 0.59 2.03
N MET A 57 -2.11 -0.17 1.45
CA MET A 57 -2.39 -1.44 0.80
C MET A 57 -2.49 -2.56 1.84
N ALA A 58 -1.48 -2.69 2.69
CA ALA A 58 -1.43 -3.73 3.71
C ALA A 58 -0.66 -3.22 4.94
N THR A 59 -1.15 -3.51 6.13
CA THR A 59 -0.51 -3.20 7.41
C THR A 59 -0.94 -4.23 8.45
N ASP A 60 -0.11 -4.40 9.48
CA ASP A 60 -0.47 -5.14 10.69
C ASP A 60 -1.00 -4.23 11.83
N ARG A 61 -1.18 -2.93 11.57
CA ARG A 61 -1.73 -1.96 12.54
C ARG A 61 -3.27 -1.97 12.58
N CYS A 62 -3.87 -3.13 12.86
CA CYS A 62 -5.33 -3.32 12.83
C CYS A 62 -5.99 -3.06 14.19
N GLY A 63 -5.77 -1.86 14.74
CA GLY A 63 -6.25 -1.47 16.09
C GLY A 63 -5.22 -1.63 17.21
N GLY A 64 -3.99 -2.01 16.87
CA GLY A 64 -2.86 -2.10 17.81
C GLY A 64 -1.63 -1.35 17.32
N LYS A 65 -0.46 -1.70 17.89
CA LYS A 65 0.84 -1.30 17.34
C LYS A 65 1.19 -2.25 16.19
N GLY A 66 1.53 -1.69 15.04
CA GLY A 66 2.01 -2.44 13.87
C GLY A 66 3.52 -2.36 13.73
N THR A 67 4.08 -3.30 12.98
CA THR A 67 5.50 -3.33 12.58
C THR A 67 5.71 -2.85 11.15
N TYR A 68 4.66 -2.84 10.31
CA TYR A 68 4.80 -2.37 8.93
C TYR A 68 3.52 -1.74 8.36
N ALA A 69 3.70 -0.85 7.39
CA ALA A 69 2.64 -0.38 6.51
C ALA A 69 3.18 -0.25 5.08
N ILE A 70 2.51 -0.90 4.15
CA ILE A 70 2.76 -0.81 2.71
C ILE A 70 1.70 0.09 2.12
N SER A 71 2.13 1.07 1.34
CA SER A 71 1.27 2.04 0.69
C SER A 71 1.55 2.11 -0.81
N ALA A 72 0.51 2.37 -1.59
CA ALA A 72 0.63 2.63 -3.02
C ALA A 72 0.31 4.09 -3.29
N LEU A 73 1.19 4.74 -4.05
CA LEU A 73 0.96 6.05 -4.64
C LEU A 73 0.21 5.87 -5.96
N LEU A 74 -1.03 6.35 -6.02
CA LEU A 74 -1.83 6.34 -7.25
C LEU A 74 -1.69 7.69 -7.98
N GLU A 75 -1.28 7.65 -9.25
CA GLU A 75 -1.08 8.83 -10.10
C GLU A 75 -1.92 8.77 -11.37
N LEU A 76 -2.33 9.91 -11.92
CA LEU A 76 -2.99 9.96 -13.24
C LEU A 76 -2.01 9.61 -14.35
N VAL A 77 -2.52 8.91 -15.37
CA VAL A 77 -1.82 8.79 -16.64
C VAL A 77 -1.60 10.19 -17.22
N LYS A 78 -0.37 10.50 -17.66
CA LYS A 78 0.03 11.84 -18.15
C LYS A 78 -0.75 12.35 -19.39
N ASP A 79 -1.58 11.51 -20.00
CA ASP A 79 -2.50 11.94 -21.05
C ASP A 79 -3.66 12.70 -20.41
N ILE A 80 -3.73 14.01 -20.66
CA ILE A 80 -4.71 14.96 -20.12
C ILE A 80 -6.18 14.57 -20.37
N SER A 81 -6.43 13.62 -21.27
CA SER A 81 -7.78 13.11 -21.55
C SER A 81 -8.14 11.87 -20.73
N SER A 82 -7.18 11.26 -20.04
CA SER A 82 -7.35 10.02 -19.29
C SER A 82 -7.69 10.30 -17.83
N VAL A 83 -8.82 9.77 -17.36
CA VAL A 83 -9.19 9.74 -15.93
C VAL A 83 -8.57 8.56 -15.19
N LYS A 84 -7.69 7.81 -15.88
CA LYS A 84 -7.13 6.57 -15.37
C LYS A 84 -5.99 6.87 -14.43
N SER A 85 -5.95 6.19 -13.29
CA SER A 85 -4.77 6.24 -12.42
C SER A 85 -3.89 4.99 -12.60
N PHE A 86 -2.74 4.93 -11.94
CA PHE A 86 -1.88 3.75 -11.90
C PHE A 86 -0.99 3.81 -10.66
N VAL A 87 -0.36 2.69 -10.31
CA VAL A 87 0.61 2.63 -9.21
C VAL A 87 1.93 3.30 -9.65
N GLY A 88 2.09 4.56 -9.27
CA GLY A 88 3.26 5.39 -9.56
C GLY A 88 4.42 5.17 -8.58
N GLY A 89 4.21 4.47 -7.49
CA GLY A 89 5.27 4.09 -6.55
C GLY A 89 4.72 3.36 -5.33
N ILE A 90 5.62 2.72 -4.59
CA ILE A 90 5.30 2.00 -3.35
C ILE A 90 6.09 2.59 -2.20
N GLY A 91 5.40 3.02 -1.15
CA GLY A 91 6.02 3.46 0.10
C GLY A 91 5.86 2.37 1.16
N VAL A 92 6.94 2.06 1.88
CA VAL A 92 6.93 1.12 2.99
C VAL A 92 7.47 1.81 4.23
N HIS A 93 6.69 1.77 5.30
CA HIS A 93 7.13 2.11 6.64
C HIS A 93 7.34 0.81 7.41
N TYR A 94 8.50 0.67 8.04
CA TYR A 94 8.84 -0.50 8.85
C TYR A 94 9.40 -0.04 10.20
N SER A 95 8.75 -0.45 11.28
CA SER A 95 9.23 -0.23 12.64
C SER A 95 9.98 -1.48 13.09
N ASN A 96 11.28 -1.34 13.34
CA ASN A 96 12.10 -2.48 13.76
C ASN A 96 11.99 -2.66 15.29
N PRO A 97 11.33 -3.72 15.78
CA PRO A 97 11.15 -3.92 17.22
C PRO A 97 12.46 -4.22 17.96
N ARG A 98 13.56 -4.50 17.25
CA ARG A 98 14.88 -4.78 17.82
C ARG A 98 15.81 -3.57 17.86
N LYS A 99 15.53 -2.51 17.08
CA LYS A 99 16.46 -1.39 16.87
C LYS A 99 15.91 0.00 17.24
N ASP A 100 14.76 0.09 17.93
CA ASP A 100 14.12 1.37 18.34
C ASP A 100 14.16 2.45 17.24
N GLY A 101 13.88 2.03 16.00
CA GLY A 101 14.04 2.87 14.82
C GLY A 101 13.01 2.53 13.75
N GLU A 102 12.53 3.59 13.10
CA GLU A 102 11.66 3.49 11.94
C GLU A 102 12.46 3.62 10.66
N GLN A 103 12.09 2.82 9.66
CA GLN A 103 12.72 2.78 8.35
C GLN A 103 11.68 3.11 7.31
N GLN A 104 12.00 4.07 6.44
CA GLN A 104 11.17 4.46 5.31
C GLN A 104 11.84 3.98 4.03
N ILE A 105 11.10 3.24 3.22
CA ILE A 105 11.55 2.72 1.94
C ILE A 105 10.58 3.19 0.87
N MET A 106 11.10 3.61 -0.28
CA MET A 106 10.27 3.92 -1.45
C MET A 106 10.78 3.19 -2.68
N MET A 107 9.90 2.47 -3.36
CA MET A 107 10.14 1.87 -4.67
C MET A 107 9.51 2.79 -5.72
N MET A 108 10.33 3.40 -6.56
CA MET A 108 9.92 4.38 -7.57
C MET A 108 9.84 3.74 -8.96
N PRO A 109 9.26 4.41 -9.98
CA PRO A 109 9.25 3.89 -11.34
C PRO A 109 10.67 3.65 -11.89
N GLY A 110 10.82 2.58 -12.66
CA GLY A 110 12.12 2.01 -13.00
C GLY A 110 12.80 1.30 -11.83
N PRO A 111 14.05 0.82 -11.97
CA PRO A 111 14.76 0.09 -10.93
C PRO A 111 15.38 1.04 -9.88
N GLN A 112 14.56 1.87 -9.21
CA GLN A 112 14.99 2.92 -8.27
C GLN A 112 14.39 2.71 -6.89
N ILE A 113 15.23 2.66 -5.85
CA ILE A 113 14.80 2.51 -4.46
C ILE A 113 15.43 3.60 -3.60
N PHE A 114 14.63 4.20 -2.72
CA PHE A 114 15.09 5.02 -1.61
C PHE A 114 15.00 4.23 -0.31
N PHE A 115 16.06 4.25 0.50
CA PHE A 115 16.10 3.70 1.86
C PHE A 115 16.54 4.82 2.81
N GLY A 116 15.61 5.36 3.59
CA GLY A 116 15.78 6.66 4.22
C GLY A 116 16.08 7.72 3.15
N ALA A 117 17.15 8.50 3.33
CA ALA A 117 17.56 9.54 2.36
C ALA A 117 18.42 9.03 1.20
N GLU A 118 18.85 7.75 1.22
CA GLU A 118 19.77 7.21 0.21
C GLU A 118 19.02 6.56 -0.95
N MET A 119 19.38 6.93 -2.19
CA MET A 119 18.89 6.27 -3.40
C MET A 119 19.89 5.23 -3.90
N PHE A 120 19.41 4.10 -4.41
CA PHE A 120 20.23 3.15 -5.16
C PHE A 120 19.46 2.49 -6.31
N THR A 121 20.23 2.00 -7.29
CA THR A 121 19.74 1.30 -8.50
C THR A 121 20.45 -0.03 -8.73
N GLU A 122 21.30 -0.46 -7.80
CA GLU A 122 22.11 -1.68 -7.89
C GLU A 122 21.46 -2.83 -7.13
N PHE A 123 21.40 -4.00 -7.76
CA PHE A 123 20.76 -5.21 -7.25
C PHE A 123 21.64 -6.45 -7.49
N PRO A 124 21.61 -7.47 -6.61
CA PRO A 124 20.89 -7.49 -5.34
C PRO A 124 21.57 -6.59 -4.29
N LYS A 125 20.79 -6.08 -3.35
CA LYS A 125 21.30 -5.28 -2.22
C LYS A 125 20.64 -5.75 -0.93
N ARG A 126 21.44 -5.84 0.13
CA ARG A 126 20.97 -6.12 1.49
C ARG A 126 21.39 -4.97 2.39
N ILE A 127 20.42 -4.38 3.08
CA ILE A 127 20.64 -3.29 4.04
C ILE A 127 19.97 -3.75 5.35
N ASP A 128 20.78 -4.01 6.37
CA ASP A 128 20.32 -4.78 7.54
C ASP A 128 19.68 -6.12 7.11
N ASP A 129 18.48 -6.42 7.61
CA ASP A 129 17.71 -7.62 7.30
C ASP A 129 16.77 -7.42 6.09
N HIS A 130 16.80 -6.25 5.44
CA HIS A 130 16.03 -5.97 4.23
C HIS A 130 16.75 -6.51 2.99
N LEU A 131 16.02 -7.15 2.09
CA LEU A 131 16.56 -7.71 0.86
C LEU A 131 15.88 -7.10 -0.37
N PHE A 132 16.69 -6.55 -1.27
CA PHE A 132 16.27 -5.93 -2.53
C PHE A 132 16.89 -6.69 -3.70
N GLU A 133 16.06 -7.13 -4.65
CA GLU A 133 16.49 -7.97 -5.77
C GLU A 133 15.74 -7.60 -7.06
N MET A 134 16.34 -7.90 -8.21
CA MET A 134 15.59 -8.05 -9.46
C MET A 134 15.29 -9.53 -9.63
N VAL A 135 14.01 -9.88 -9.74
CA VAL A 135 13.57 -11.28 -9.85
C VAL A 135 12.72 -11.48 -11.10
N PRO A 136 12.70 -12.69 -11.69
CA PRO A 136 11.79 -12.99 -12.79
C PRO A 136 10.34 -12.70 -12.41
N ALA A 137 9.60 -12.09 -13.33
CA ALA A 137 8.19 -11.80 -13.14
C ALA A 137 7.37 -13.10 -13.09
N VAL A 138 6.82 -13.44 -11.92
CA VAL A 138 5.97 -14.63 -11.74
C VAL A 138 4.50 -14.26 -11.95
N PHE A 139 3.94 -14.73 -13.06
CA PHE A 139 2.54 -14.52 -13.43
C PHE A 139 1.70 -15.70 -12.91
N VAL A 140 0.87 -15.45 -11.91
CA VAL A 140 -0.20 -16.39 -11.51
C VAL A 140 -1.48 -16.07 -12.30
N HIS A 141 -1.67 -14.81 -12.69
CA HIS A 141 -2.64 -14.39 -13.69
C HIS A 141 -1.90 -13.66 -14.86
N PRO A 142 -2.31 -13.83 -16.14
CA PRO A 142 -1.65 -13.21 -17.31
C PRO A 142 -1.56 -11.67 -17.32
N LYS A 143 -2.17 -11.04 -16.32
CA LYS A 143 -2.26 -9.58 -16.17
C LYS A 143 -1.64 -9.11 -14.85
N ASP A 144 -0.96 -9.97 -14.09
CA ASP A 144 -0.33 -9.56 -12.82
C ASP A 144 0.66 -8.40 -13.02
N PHE A 145 1.42 -8.43 -14.12
CA PHE A 145 2.34 -7.35 -14.51
C PHE A 145 2.07 -6.84 -15.92
N SER A 146 2.70 -5.71 -16.26
CA SER A 146 2.62 -5.11 -17.59
C SER A 146 3.12 -6.06 -18.68
N LYS A 147 2.52 -5.98 -19.87
CA LYS A 147 2.91 -6.82 -21.01
C LYS A 147 4.38 -6.58 -21.36
N GLY A 148 5.17 -7.65 -21.45
CA GLY A 148 6.59 -7.60 -21.80
C GLY A 148 7.53 -7.46 -20.61
N VAL A 149 7.01 -7.34 -19.39
CA VAL A 149 7.81 -7.40 -18.17
C VAL A 149 8.33 -8.82 -17.97
N THR A 150 9.65 -8.96 -17.92
CA THR A 150 10.34 -10.24 -17.64
C THR A 150 10.94 -10.30 -16.25
N GLU A 151 11.25 -9.14 -15.66
CA GLU A 151 11.82 -8.98 -14.32
C GLU A 151 11.11 -7.86 -13.58
N VAL A 152 11.01 -8.00 -12.26
CA VAL A 152 10.40 -7.02 -11.34
C VAL A 152 11.36 -6.73 -10.20
N MET A 153 11.26 -5.54 -9.61
CA MET A 153 11.92 -5.27 -8.34
C MET A 153 11.19 -6.03 -7.24
N SER A 154 11.94 -6.78 -6.44
CA SER A 154 11.48 -7.50 -5.27
C SER A 154 12.11 -6.88 -4.02
N TYR A 155 11.28 -6.57 -3.04
CA TYR A 155 11.70 -6.11 -1.72
C TYR A 155 11.09 -7.03 -0.67
N THR A 156 11.95 -7.70 0.11
CA THR A 156 11.57 -8.53 1.25
C THR A 156 11.91 -7.84 2.55
N LEU A 157 10.88 -7.61 3.37
CA LEU A 157 11.00 -7.04 4.71
C LEU A 157 11.61 -8.07 5.68
N PRO A 158 12.15 -7.64 6.84
CA PRO A 158 12.73 -8.55 7.83
C PRO A 158 11.72 -9.54 8.44
N ASN A 159 10.43 -9.22 8.40
CA ASN A 159 9.35 -10.12 8.82
C ASN A 159 8.91 -11.09 7.69
N GLY A 160 9.56 -11.05 6.53
CA GLY A 160 9.31 -11.94 5.40
C GLY A 160 8.26 -11.47 4.40
N VAL A 161 7.54 -10.38 4.67
CA VAL A 161 6.61 -9.80 3.69
C VAL A 161 7.38 -9.41 2.43
N ASN A 162 6.89 -9.83 1.27
CA ASN A 162 7.52 -9.58 -0.02
C ASN A 162 6.67 -8.67 -0.89
N ILE A 163 7.31 -7.69 -1.51
CA ILE A 163 6.68 -6.71 -2.39
C ILE A 163 7.38 -6.79 -3.73
N GLN A 164 6.61 -7.00 -4.79
CA GLN A 164 7.08 -7.00 -6.16
C GLN A 164 6.45 -5.85 -6.93
N TYR A 165 7.28 -5.01 -7.54
CA TYR A 165 6.84 -3.87 -8.34
C TYR A 165 7.49 -3.92 -9.72
N ASP A 166 6.68 -3.80 -10.78
CA ASP A 166 7.17 -3.83 -12.16
C ASP A 166 7.87 -2.54 -12.60
N GLY A 167 7.95 -1.53 -11.73
CA GLY A 167 8.53 -0.23 -12.04
C GLY A 167 7.70 0.60 -13.02
N ILE A 168 6.48 0.18 -13.35
CA ILE A 168 5.61 0.82 -14.34
C ILE A 168 4.25 1.14 -13.71
N LYS A 169 3.50 0.12 -13.25
CA LYS A 169 2.12 0.24 -12.77
C LYS A 169 1.55 -0.97 -12.01
N GLY A 170 2.28 -2.08 -11.94
CA GLY A 170 1.84 -3.34 -11.36
C GLY A 170 2.58 -3.63 -10.07
N VAL A 171 1.85 -3.85 -8.98
CA VAL A 171 2.40 -4.28 -7.69
C VAL A 171 1.74 -5.59 -7.25
N LYS A 172 2.53 -6.46 -6.66
CA LYS A 172 2.12 -7.68 -5.97
C LYS A 172 2.72 -7.68 -4.56
N ILE A 173 1.93 -8.01 -3.56
CA ILE A 173 2.35 -8.17 -2.16
C ILE A 173 2.07 -9.63 -1.79
N ASN A 174 3.06 -10.29 -1.20
CA ASN A 174 2.96 -11.65 -0.70
C ASN A 174 3.28 -11.69 0.80
N ASN A 175 2.41 -12.33 1.58
CA ASN A 175 2.51 -12.45 3.03
C ASN A 175 2.76 -13.88 3.54
N ASP A 176 3.08 -14.84 2.67
CA ASP A 176 3.18 -16.27 3.01
C ASP A 176 4.22 -16.56 4.12
N ALA A 177 5.17 -15.66 4.35
CA ALA A 177 6.19 -15.77 5.40
C ALA A 177 5.73 -15.29 6.79
N LEU A 178 4.58 -14.62 6.90
CA LEU A 178 4.06 -14.15 8.19
C LEU A 178 3.47 -15.30 9.00
N ALA A 179 3.56 -15.19 10.33
CA ALA A 179 2.98 -16.18 11.23
C ALA A 179 1.44 -16.20 11.09
N PRO A 180 0.81 -17.39 11.05
CA PRO A 180 -0.64 -17.50 11.08
C PRO A 180 -1.23 -16.74 12.27
N GLY A 181 -2.23 -15.91 12.03
CA GLY A 181 -2.88 -15.08 13.04
C GLY A 181 -2.24 -13.70 13.28
N THR A 182 -1.18 -13.34 12.54
CA THR A 182 -0.74 -11.94 12.47
C THR A 182 -1.89 -11.09 11.92
N PRO A 183 -2.38 -10.06 12.63
CA PRO A 183 -3.46 -9.23 12.14
C PRO A 183 -3.01 -8.51 10.87
N ARG A 184 -3.88 -8.47 9.86
CA ARG A 184 -3.64 -7.82 8.58
C ARG A 184 -4.91 -7.04 8.20
N CYS A 185 -4.70 -5.86 7.65
CA CYS A 185 -5.76 -4.98 7.18
C CYS A 185 -5.19 -3.97 6.18
N GLY A 186 -6.07 -3.28 5.47
CA GLY A 186 -5.71 -2.39 4.36
C GLY A 186 -6.57 -2.71 3.15
N LEU A 187 -6.28 -2.09 2.00
CA LEU A 187 -6.96 -2.41 0.74
C LEU A 187 -6.78 -3.87 0.28
N CYS A 188 -5.76 -4.56 0.79
CA CYS A 188 -5.49 -5.96 0.51
C CYS A 188 -6.30 -6.95 1.35
N GLY A 189 -7.19 -6.51 2.23
CA GLY A 189 -8.02 -7.40 3.05
C GLY A 189 -7.32 -7.92 4.30
N ASN A 190 -7.87 -8.98 4.90
CA ASN A 190 -7.42 -9.51 6.19
C ASN A 190 -6.57 -10.79 6.11
N ASP A 191 -6.50 -11.44 4.93
CA ASP A 191 -5.62 -12.58 4.64
C ASP A 191 -5.89 -13.76 5.60
N ASP A 192 -7.16 -14.07 5.80
CA ASP A 192 -7.66 -15.14 6.67
C ASP A 192 -8.03 -16.43 5.92
N GLY A 193 -7.90 -16.43 4.59
CA GLY A 193 -8.22 -17.54 3.69
C GLY A 193 -9.65 -17.50 3.14
N VAL A 194 -10.48 -16.52 3.52
CA VAL A 194 -11.89 -16.43 3.14
C VAL A 194 -12.22 -15.04 2.63
N TYR A 195 -12.65 -14.95 1.37
CA TYR A 195 -13.13 -13.67 0.83
C TYR A 195 -14.56 -13.37 1.31
N ASP A 196 -14.71 -12.43 2.25
CA ASP A 196 -16.00 -12.01 2.78
C ASP A 196 -16.03 -10.53 3.21
N ASP A 197 -17.05 -10.12 3.97
CA ASP A 197 -17.20 -8.71 4.39
C ASP A 197 -16.07 -8.27 5.36
N GLN A 198 -15.36 -9.20 6.02
CA GLN A 198 -14.24 -8.88 6.93
C GLN A 198 -13.02 -8.35 6.19
N ASP A 199 -12.87 -8.63 4.88
CA ASP A 199 -11.86 -8.00 4.02
C ASP A 199 -12.07 -6.48 3.88
N PHE A 200 -13.29 -6.01 4.11
CA PHE A 200 -13.70 -4.62 3.90
C PHE A 200 -13.71 -3.82 5.20
N LEU A 201 -12.75 -4.10 6.10
CA LEU A 201 -12.55 -3.33 7.31
C LEU A 201 -12.07 -1.90 6.99
N MET A 202 -12.79 -0.89 7.46
CA MET A 202 -12.45 0.52 7.17
C MET A 202 -11.18 0.97 7.88
N GLY A 203 -10.38 1.79 7.18
CA GLY A 203 -9.21 2.48 7.71
C GLY A 203 -9.54 3.74 8.51
N ASN A 204 -8.58 4.64 8.60
CA ASN A 204 -8.62 5.80 9.49
C ASN A 204 -9.22 7.09 8.89
N ASN A 205 -9.41 7.18 7.56
CA ASN A 205 -10.08 8.32 6.93
C ASN A 205 -11.61 8.16 6.92
N VAL A 206 -12.20 8.00 8.11
CA VAL A 206 -13.67 7.93 8.24
C VAL A 206 -14.28 9.32 8.35
N ASN A 207 -15.47 9.49 7.77
CA ASN A 207 -16.20 10.76 7.69
C ASN A 207 -15.36 11.92 7.09
N GLY A 208 -14.34 11.59 6.29
CA GLY A 208 -13.45 12.56 5.64
C GLY A 208 -12.52 13.30 6.60
N ILE A 209 -12.21 12.74 7.77
CA ILE A 209 -11.39 13.42 8.80
C ILE A 209 -9.98 13.77 8.30
N LYS A 210 -9.40 12.96 7.41
CA LYS A 210 -8.10 13.23 6.78
C LYS A 210 -8.23 13.90 5.41
N CYS A 211 -9.27 13.53 4.65
CA CYS A 211 -9.54 14.06 3.31
C CYS A 211 -11.04 14.24 3.11
N LYS A 212 -11.52 15.49 3.17
CA LYS A 212 -12.97 15.80 3.10
C LYS A 212 -13.61 15.43 1.77
N GLY A 213 -12.86 15.45 0.67
CA GLY A 213 -13.35 15.04 -0.65
C GLY A 213 -13.40 13.53 -0.87
N LEU A 214 -12.87 12.74 0.07
CA LEU A 214 -12.95 11.28 0.06
C LEU A 214 -13.63 10.79 1.35
N PRO A 215 -14.92 11.08 1.57
CA PRO A 215 -15.62 10.61 2.75
C PRO A 215 -15.80 9.09 2.70
N ALA A 216 -15.80 8.49 3.89
CA ALA A 216 -16.16 7.11 4.13
C ALA A 216 -17.05 7.06 5.38
N ASP A 217 -18.36 6.92 5.18
CA ASP A 217 -19.31 6.99 6.29
C ASP A 217 -19.16 5.78 7.21
N GLY A 218 -18.96 6.05 8.51
CA GLY A 218 -18.85 5.03 9.55
C GLY A 218 -17.74 5.29 10.56
N ALA A 219 -17.24 4.23 11.18
CA ALA A 219 -16.18 4.27 12.18
C ALA A 219 -14.95 3.48 11.73
N ALA A 220 -13.76 3.89 12.14
CA ALA A 220 -12.54 3.17 11.82
C ALA A 220 -12.61 1.74 12.37
N LEU A 221 -12.00 0.79 11.66
CA LEU A 221 -11.98 -0.64 12.00
C LEU A 221 -13.38 -1.26 12.15
N THR A 222 -14.34 -0.77 11.35
CA THR A 222 -15.65 -1.41 11.21
C THR A 222 -15.84 -1.86 9.76
N VAL A 223 -16.59 -2.94 9.59
CA VAL A 223 -16.89 -3.54 8.28
C VAL A 223 -17.83 -2.64 7.49
N THR A 224 -17.60 -2.53 6.18
CA THR A 224 -18.53 -1.86 5.25
C THR A 224 -18.75 -2.72 4.01
N THR A 225 -19.96 -2.69 3.47
CA THR A 225 -20.27 -3.30 2.16
C THR A 225 -20.09 -2.33 1.00
N ASN A 226 -19.84 -1.04 1.29
CA ASN A 226 -19.59 -0.03 0.28
C ASN A 226 -18.09 0.03 -0.05
N LYS A 227 -17.72 -0.57 -1.20
CA LYS A 227 -16.33 -0.59 -1.69
C LYS A 227 -15.68 0.78 -1.80
N GLN A 228 -16.43 1.83 -2.17
CA GLN A 228 -15.87 3.17 -2.26
C GLN A 228 -15.54 3.73 -0.86
N HIS A 229 -16.40 3.49 0.12
CA HIS A 229 -16.12 3.89 1.51
C HIS A 229 -14.92 3.12 2.04
N PHE A 230 -14.83 1.82 1.78
CA PHE A 230 -13.66 1.02 2.11
C PHE A 230 -12.38 1.63 1.51
N VAL A 231 -12.36 1.89 0.20
CA VAL A 231 -11.20 2.53 -0.46
C VAL A 231 -10.84 3.86 0.17
N ASN A 232 -11.82 4.76 0.29
CA ASN A 232 -11.62 6.11 0.80
C ASN A 232 -11.12 6.11 2.25
N SER A 233 -11.55 5.15 3.07
CA SER A 233 -11.15 5.03 4.46
C SER A 233 -9.66 4.71 4.64
N TRP A 234 -9.03 4.09 3.64
CA TRP A 234 -7.60 3.78 3.62
C TRP A 234 -6.72 4.86 2.99
N PHE A 235 -7.29 6.04 2.71
CA PHE A 235 -6.52 7.22 2.35
C PHE A 235 -5.44 7.50 3.41
N LEU A 236 -4.20 7.66 2.95
CA LEU A 236 -3.05 7.93 3.81
C LEU A 236 -2.72 9.42 3.81
N HIS A 237 -2.34 9.97 2.65
CA HIS A 237 -1.93 11.37 2.50
C HIS A 237 -2.01 11.87 1.07
N THR A 238 -1.86 13.18 0.91
CA THR A 238 -1.82 13.84 -0.40
C THR A 238 -0.41 13.84 -0.97
N THR A 239 -0.29 13.45 -2.23
CA THR A 239 1.00 13.26 -2.90
C THR A 239 1.12 14.06 -4.19
N THR A 240 -0.01 14.51 -4.74
CA THR A 240 -0.08 15.18 -6.03
C THR A 240 -1.00 16.40 -5.94
N HIS A 241 -0.84 17.32 -6.89
CA HIS A 241 -1.77 18.44 -7.03
C HIS A 241 -3.22 17.97 -7.21
N ALA A 242 -3.43 16.91 -8.00
CA ALA A 242 -4.75 16.34 -8.22
C ALA A 242 -5.36 15.77 -6.92
N CYS A 243 -4.56 15.12 -6.06
CA CYS A 243 -5.03 14.69 -4.74
C CYS A 243 -5.39 15.90 -3.85
N ASN A 244 -4.57 16.96 -3.88
CA ASN A 244 -4.82 18.16 -3.10
C ASN A 244 -6.14 18.84 -3.50
N GLU A 245 -6.45 18.91 -4.80
CA GLU A 245 -7.74 19.44 -5.28
C GLU A 245 -8.94 18.65 -4.73
N ILE A 246 -8.80 17.33 -4.58
CA ILE A 246 -9.83 16.47 -3.98
C ILE A 246 -9.94 16.71 -2.47
N CYS A 247 -8.82 16.65 -1.74
CA CYS A 247 -8.85 16.67 -0.27
C CYS A 247 -9.02 18.05 0.35
N SER A 248 -8.55 19.08 -0.34
CA SER A 248 -8.68 20.48 0.05
C SER A 248 -9.22 21.27 -1.14
N PRO A 249 -10.53 21.15 -1.45
CA PRO A 249 -11.13 21.94 -2.50
C PRO A 249 -11.10 23.40 -2.04
N THR A 250 -10.06 24.13 -2.40
CA THR A 250 -10.03 25.58 -2.21
C THR A 250 -11.22 26.14 -2.96
N THR A 251 -12.06 26.92 -2.27
CA THR A 251 -13.05 27.81 -2.89
C THR A 251 -12.45 28.47 -4.14
N PRO A 252 -13.19 28.59 -5.25
CA PRO A 252 -12.65 28.75 -6.59
C PRO A 252 -11.64 29.90 -6.65
N PHE A 253 -10.36 29.54 -6.73
CA PHE A 253 -9.29 30.49 -6.96
C PHE A 253 -9.31 30.84 -8.45
N ILE A 254 -9.53 32.12 -8.76
CA ILE A 254 -9.43 32.67 -10.11
C ILE A 254 -8.05 32.31 -10.65
N ARG A 255 -8.00 31.43 -11.67
CA ARG A 255 -6.77 30.99 -12.33
C ARG A 255 -5.99 32.20 -12.81
N THR A 256 -4.92 32.54 -12.11
CA THR A 256 -3.86 33.39 -12.67
C THR A 256 -2.78 32.43 -13.14
N LEU A 257 -2.49 32.45 -14.44
CA LEU A 257 -1.49 31.62 -15.11
C LEU A 257 -0.14 31.73 -14.37
N SER A 258 0.36 30.61 -13.84
CA SER A 258 1.71 30.54 -13.32
C SER A 258 2.47 29.37 -13.96
N PHE A 259 3.72 29.65 -14.27
CA PHE A 259 4.61 28.90 -15.16
C PHE A 259 5.03 27.53 -14.61
N CYS A 260 5.27 26.61 -15.55
CA CYS A 260 5.91 25.32 -15.32
C CYS A 260 7.23 25.46 -14.51
N HIS A 261 7.34 24.73 -13.41
CA HIS A 261 8.61 24.43 -12.75
C HIS A 261 8.74 22.92 -12.49
N LEU A 262 10.00 22.49 -12.53
CA LEU A 262 10.53 21.11 -12.47
C LEU A 262 10.08 20.31 -11.22
N PRO A 263 10.18 18.97 -11.23
CA PRO A 263 9.52 18.10 -10.24
C PRO A 263 10.19 18.17 -8.86
N THR A 264 9.43 18.57 -7.85
CA THR A 264 9.75 18.59 -6.41
C THR A 264 9.50 17.25 -5.68
N SER A 265 9.31 16.15 -6.42
CA SER A 265 8.53 14.98 -5.95
C SER A 265 9.27 13.92 -5.11
N VAL A 266 10.31 14.25 -4.34
CA VAL A 266 10.95 13.26 -3.44
C VAL A 266 11.11 13.80 -2.01
N LEU A 267 11.60 15.04 -1.87
CA LEU A 267 11.83 15.62 -0.55
C LEU A 267 10.53 15.93 0.19
N GLU A 268 9.48 16.38 -0.52
CA GLU A 268 8.16 16.62 0.08
C GLU A 268 7.50 15.32 0.57
N PHE A 269 7.71 14.19 -0.12
CA PHE A 269 7.14 12.90 0.28
C PHE A 269 7.78 12.37 1.57
N MET A 270 9.11 12.46 1.69
CA MET A 270 9.83 12.02 2.90
C MET A 270 9.45 12.86 4.13
N THR A 271 9.26 14.17 3.96
CA THR A 271 8.91 15.08 5.08
C THR A 271 7.44 14.94 5.54
N LEU A 272 6.56 14.40 4.68
CA LEU A 272 5.13 14.28 5.00
C LEU A 272 4.80 13.03 5.82
N ILE A 273 5.58 11.95 5.67
CA ILE A 273 5.40 10.71 6.46
C ILE A 273 5.70 10.97 7.94
N ASP A 274 6.73 11.75 8.26
CA ASP A 274 7.13 12.04 9.64
C ASP A 274 6.03 12.76 10.46
N ASN A 275 5.17 13.56 9.82
CA ASN A 275 4.11 14.32 10.51
C ASN A 275 2.82 13.53 10.78
N ILE A 276 2.66 12.35 10.18
CA ILE A 276 1.42 11.54 10.30
C ILE A 276 1.51 10.54 11.46
N PHE A 277 2.70 10.18 11.90
CA PHE A 277 2.91 9.20 12.97
C PHE A 277 3.14 9.80 14.36
N ILE A 278 3.39 11.11 14.47
CA ILE A 278 3.53 11.80 15.77
C ILE A 278 2.16 12.19 16.37
N ASN A 279 1.11 12.34 15.56
CA ASN A 279 -0.22 12.73 16.05
C ASN A 279 -1.19 11.55 16.03
N ASP A 280 -1.05 10.65 17.02
CA ASP A 280 -2.10 9.71 17.37
C ASP A 280 -3.15 10.42 18.25
N PRO A 281 -4.36 10.73 17.76
CA PRO A 281 -5.39 11.36 18.59
C PRO A 281 -5.89 10.45 19.73
N THR A 282 -5.48 9.18 19.80
CA THR A 282 -5.81 8.30 20.93
C THR A 282 -4.90 8.49 22.15
N GLN A 283 -3.74 9.16 22.01
CA GLN A 283 -2.91 9.52 23.18
C GLN A 283 -3.49 10.70 23.98
N ASP A 284 -4.10 11.68 23.31
CA ASP A 284 -4.68 12.86 24.00
C ASP A 284 -5.98 12.53 24.77
N ALA A 285 -6.59 11.36 24.54
CA ALA A 285 -7.81 10.96 25.23
C ALA A 285 -7.56 10.24 26.58
N GLN A 286 -6.33 9.80 26.89
CA GLN A 286 -6.03 9.07 28.12
C GLN A 286 -5.44 9.93 29.26
N GLU A 287 -5.02 11.17 29.01
CA GLU A 287 -4.49 12.06 30.06
C GLU A 287 -5.53 13.03 30.67
N ALA A 288 -6.80 12.96 30.27
CA ALA A 288 -7.85 13.87 30.76
C ALA A 288 -8.63 13.39 32.01
N PHE A 289 -8.28 12.24 32.61
CA PHE A 289 -8.97 11.74 33.81
C PHE A 289 -7.99 11.24 34.86
N THR A 290 -7.48 12.16 35.67
CA THR A 290 -7.19 11.95 37.11
C THR A 290 -6.64 13.24 37.70
N PHE A 291 -7.47 14.08 38.33
CA PHE A 291 -6.98 14.96 39.40
C PHE A 291 -8.11 15.39 40.36
N ASN A 292 -7.93 14.94 41.61
CA ASN A 292 -8.42 15.46 42.89
C ASN A 292 -9.92 15.58 43.19
N ASP A 293 -10.37 14.70 44.10
CA ASP A 293 -11.17 15.16 45.24
C ASP A 293 -10.67 14.49 46.55
N SER A 294 -9.91 15.26 47.34
CA SER A 294 -9.70 14.98 48.76
C SER A 294 -9.90 16.28 49.51
N GLY A 295 -11.17 16.60 49.75
CA GLY A 295 -11.59 17.66 50.65
C GLY A 295 -11.26 17.31 52.10
N ASN A 296 -10.44 18.15 52.72
CA ASN A 296 -10.39 18.32 54.17
C ASN A 296 -11.61 19.14 54.61
N ILE A 297 -12.49 18.56 55.42
CA ILE A 297 -13.02 19.11 56.69
C ILE A 297 -13.19 17.95 57.67
#